data_AF-A0A2E8S0F8-F1
#
_entry.id   AF-A0A2E8S0F8-F1
#
_cell.length_a   1.000
_cell.length_b   1.000
_cell.length_c   1.000
_cell.angle_alpha   90.00
_cell.angle_beta   90.00
_cell.angle_gamma   90.00
#
_symmetry.space_group_name_H-M   'P 1'
#
loop_
_entity.id
_entity.type
_entity.pdbx_description
1 polymer ?
#
loop_
_entity_poly.entity_id
_entity_poly.type
_entity_poly.pdbx_seq_one_letter_code
_entity_poly.pdbx_strand_id
1 'polypeptide(L)'
;MWLGIAFLVLGIVAVVMQAWLWSFPMVPDPGGPDPNGKSTAPKHWTQFHRIVGLAYVIIYIIMMREMIPRLWEYQTELPARTIIHAVMGISIGFILVIKIAIIRWFQHFGKALPALGTWLLYCTVMLSVLSIPYAMRAHGIGMASLASGVEKIRSDMPNVDFDEEIMEWANSLPEIGNADSAEEKKKKLVDHLATKPALTKGRRVLMTKCTSCHDLRTAIARPRPASAWHSLVVRMARKPTIHAPINGEDMATVTAYLVAITPDLKNAAKKRKKTAAPTTPSDTATAALTAEELAGMKETYDEVCTECHEGEKAFEWGAELKPEERTIEAWTQLTNSMTEEMGAEYSETQAQAVIRYLHNVCGDATPNGACAP
;
A
#
# COMPACT_ATOMS: atom_id res chain seq x y z
N MET A 1 5.58 15.92 6.40
CA MET A 1 6.89 15.44 6.94
C MET A 1 7.54 16.50 7.82
N TRP A 2 7.81 17.70 7.29
CA TRP A 2 8.48 18.79 8.02
C TRP A 2 7.84 19.15 9.36
N LEU A 3 6.50 19.21 9.43
CA LEU A 3 5.79 19.45 10.69
C LEU A 3 6.10 18.40 11.77
N GLY A 4 6.20 17.11 11.39
CA GLY A 4 6.53 16.04 12.34
C GLY A 4 7.98 16.12 12.84
N ILE A 5 8.93 16.51 11.96
CA ILE A 5 10.32 16.73 12.36
C ILE A 5 10.41 17.93 13.30
N ALA A 6 9.77 19.05 12.95
CA ALA A 6 9.72 20.24 13.80
C ALA A 6 9.09 19.92 15.16
N PHE A 7 8.01 19.13 15.18
CA PHE A 7 7.34 18.69 16.40
C PHE A 7 8.26 17.88 17.31
N LEU A 8 9.03 16.94 16.75
CA LEU A 8 10.03 16.18 17.49
C LEU A 8 11.13 17.08 18.08
N VAL A 9 11.70 17.97 17.26
CA VAL A 9 12.76 18.90 17.70
C VAL A 9 12.26 19.79 18.83
N LEU A 10 11.06 20.37 18.70
CA LEU A 10 10.45 21.18 19.75
C LEU A 10 10.21 20.37 21.03
N GLY A 11 9.76 19.11 20.92
CA GLY A 11 9.61 18.22 22.07
C GLY A 11 10.91 17.98 22.82
N ILE A 12 12.01 17.72 22.09
CA ILE A 12 13.34 17.53 22.68
C ILE A 12 13.82 18.81 23.37
N VAL A 13 13.75 19.95 22.68
CA VAL A 13 14.16 21.25 23.24
C VAL A 13 13.33 21.58 24.48
N ALA A 14 12.01 21.39 24.43
CA ALA A 14 11.11 21.64 25.56
C ALA A 14 11.50 20.83 26.79
N VAL A 15 11.77 19.53 26.65
CA VAL A 15 12.12 18.66 27.80
C VAL A 15 13.53 18.92 28.31
N VAL A 16 14.52 19.16 27.45
CA VAL A 16 15.87 19.52 27.89
C VAL A 16 15.84 20.84 28.67
N MET A 17 15.14 21.84 28.14
CA MET A 17 14.92 23.10 28.85
C MET A 17 14.18 22.90 30.17
N GLN A 18 13.19 22.01 30.18
CA GLN A 18 12.43 21.69 31.37
C GLN A 18 13.36 21.11 32.45
N ALA A 19 14.16 20.10 32.12
CA ALA A 19 15.12 19.50 33.04
C ALA A 19 16.13 20.54 33.57
N TRP A 20 16.61 21.43 32.70
CA TRP A 20 17.52 22.50 33.11
C TRP A 20 16.85 23.52 34.03
N LEU A 21 15.64 24.00 33.70
CA LEU A 21 14.88 24.95 34.53
C LEU A 21 14.52 24.38 35.90
N TRP A 22 14.37 23.07 36.01
CA TRP A 22 14.10 22.39 37.28
C TRP A 22 15.32 22.28 38.21
N SER A 23 16.52 22.56 37.72
CA SER A 23 17.72 22.61 38.57
C SER A 23 17.78 23.85 39.47
N PHE A 24 16.99 24.89 39.18
CA PHE A 24 16.93 26.11 39.98
C PHE A 24 16.08 25.90 41.25
N PRO A 25 16.54 26.37 42.42
CA PRO A 25 15.77 26.22 43.65
C PRO A 25 14.45 26.98 43.59
N MET A 26 13.42 26.39 44.20
CA MET A 26 12.10 26.98 44.38
C MET A 26 12.06 27.70 45.73
N VAL A 27 11.69 28.99 45.73
CA VAL A 27 11.56 29.77 46.97
C VAL A 27 10.09 29.73 47.39
N PRO A 28 9.75 29.12 48.54
CA PRO A 28 8.36 29.01 49.02
C PRO A 28 7.66 30.37 49.04
N ASP A 29 6.42 30.40 48.56
CA ASP A 29 5.57 31.59 48.57
C ASP A 29 4.25 31.21 49.26
N PRO A 30 4.20 31.15 50.61
CA PRO A 30 3.07 30.61 51.36
C PRO A 30 1.77 31.39 51.15
N GLY A 31 1.87 32.66 50.74
CA GLY A 31 0.72 33.51 50.38
C GLY A 31 0.46 33.57 48.88
N GLY A 32 1.22 32.84 48.07
CA GLY A 32 1.14 32.82 46.62
C GLY A 32 0.20 31.75 46.06
N PRO A 33 -0.10 31.79 44.75
CA PRO A 33 -0.92 30.79 44.07
C PRO A 33 -0.32 29.36 44.08
N ASP A 34 1.02 29.25 44.18
CA ASP A 34 1.73 27.98 44.30
C ASP A 34 2.40 27.87 45.68
N PRO A 35 1.92 26.98 46.57
CA PRO A 35 2.51 26.81 47.90
C PRO A 35 3.94 26.26 47.85
N ASN A 36 4.38 25.68 46.73
CA ASN A 36 5.77 25.23 46.54
C ASN A 36 6.71 26.35 46.10
N GLY A 37 6.19 27.55 45.83
CA GLY A 37 7.00 28.73 45.59
C GLY A 37 7.37 29.02 44.14
N LYS A 38 8.08 30.13 43.94
CA LYS A 38 8.50 30.60 42.62
C LYS A 38 9.92 30.12 42.31
N SER A 39 10.13 29.64 41.08
CA SER A 39 11.47 29.30 40.60
C SER A 39 12.35 30.55 40.54
N THR A 40 13.61 30.41 40.95
CA THR A 40 14.65 31.43 40.84
C THR A 40 15.26 31.51 39.42
N ALA A 41 14.79 30.69 38.48
CA ALA A 41 15.29 30.67 37.12
C ALA A 41 15.13 32.03 36.41
N PRO A 42 16.08 32.43 35.54
CA PRO A 42 15.98 33.68 34.81
C PRO A 42 14.70 33.78 33.96
N LYS A 43 14.06 34.95 33.97
CA LYS A 43 12.77 35.19 33.29
C LYS A 43 12.82 34.91 31.78
N HIS A 44 13.93 35.23 31.11
CA HIS A 44 14.05 35.01 29.67
C HIS A 44 14.02 33.52 29.30
N TRP A 45 14.63 32.64 30.11
CA TRP A 45 14.59 31.20 29.87
C TRP A 45 13.21 30.58 30.12
N THR A 46 12.51 31.04 31.16
CA THR A 46 11.12 30.59 31.41
C THR A 46 10.17 31.07 30.31
N GLN A 47 10.35 32.29 29.79
CA GLN A 47 9.64 32.78 28.62
C GLN A 47 9.95 31.96 27.37
N PHE A 48 11.22 31.67 27.11
CA PHE A 48 11.63 30.84 25.98
C PHE A 48 11.00 29.44 26.04
N HIS A 49 10.99 28.80 27.21
CA HIS A 49 10.31 27.52 27.40
C HIS A 49 8.80 27.60 27.10
N ARG A 50 8.13 28.68 27.53
CA ARG A 50 6.71 28.92 27.24
C ARG A 50 6.46 29.09 25.74
N ILE A 51 7.31 29.83 25.03
CA ILE A 51 7.20 30.01 23.57
C ILE A 51 7.38 28.67 22.85
N VAL A 52 8.41 27.90 23.22
CA VAL A 52 8.66 26.56 22.66
C VAL A 52 7.46 25.64 22.93
N GLY A 53 6.93 25.63 24.16
CA GLY A 53 5.75 24.85 24.53
C GLY A 53 4.49 25.27 23.77
N LEU A 54 4.28 26.58 23.56
CA LEU A 54 3.15 27.09 22.77
C LEU A 54 3.29 26.70 21.30
N ALA A 55 4.48 26.83 20.71
CA ALA A 55 4.75 26.39 19.34
C ALA A 55 4.48 24.89 19.17
N TYR A 56 4.90 24.07 20.13
CA TYR A 56 4.60 22.63 20.15
C TYR A 56 3.08 22.36 20.14
N VAL A 57 2.30 23.05 20.99
CA VAL A 57 0.84 22.91 21.03
C VAL A 57 0.18 23.37 19.73
N ILE A 58 0.62 24.49 19.15
CA ILE A 58 0.09 24.99 17.86
C ILE A 58 0.32 23.96 16.75
N ILE A 59 1.55 23.43 16.62
CA ILE A 59 1.86 22.41 15.63
C ILE A 59 1.03 21.14 15.86
N TYR A 60 0.85 20.71 17.12
CA TYR A 60 -0.02 19.59 17.45
C TYR A 60 -1.45 19.81 16.95
N ILE A 61 -2.06 20.99 17.21
CA ILE A 61 -3.42 21.31 16.77
C ILE A 61 -3.51 21.31 15.23
N ILE A 62 -2.54 21.90 14.53
CA ILE A 62 -2.49 21.90 13.06
C ILE A 62 -2.44 20.46 12.53
N MET A 63 -1.60 19.59 13.12
CA MET A 63 -1.54 18.18 12.72
C MET A 63 -2.84 17.44 13.01
N MET A 64 -3.47 17.67 14.17
CA MET A 64 -4.73 17.02 14.54
C MET A 64 -5.89 17.45 13.65
N ARG A 65 -5.92 18.70 13.17
CA ARG A 65 -6.94 19.18 12.21
C ARG A 65 -6.99 18.31 10.94
N GLU A 66 -5.83 17.88 10.44
CA GLU A 66 -5.74 17.05 9.23
C GLU A 66 -5.93 15.56 9.54
N MET A 67 -5.52 15.11 10.73
CA MET A 67 -5.54 13.69 11.09
C MET A 67 -6.91 13.22 11.62
N ILE A 68 -7.65 14.08 12.32
CA ILE A 68 -8.95 13.73 12.89
C ILE A 68 -9.93 13.32 11.78
N PRO A 69 -10.21 14.11 10.74
CA PRO A 69 -11.17 13.72 9.70
C PRO A 69 -10.81 12.37 9.04
N ARG A 70 -9.51 12.12 8.90
CA ARG A 70 -8.99 10.87 8.33
C ARG A 70 -9.39 9.62 9.13
N LEU A 71 -9.55 9.73 10.45
CA LEU A 71 -9.97 8.59 11.28
C LEU A 71 -11.41 8.16 10.99
N TRP A 72 -12.26 9.05 10.46
CA TRP A 72 -13.65 8.75 10.12
C TRP A 72 -13.75 8.05 8.76
N GLU A 73 -12.77 8.25 7.88
CA GLU A 73 -12.69 7.57 6.59
C GLU A 73 -12.28 6.09 6.73
N TYR A 74 -11.64 5.72 7.85
CA TYR A 74 -11.25 4.33 8.11
C TYR A 74 -12.42 3.52 8.69
N GLN A 75 -13.20 2.90 7.81
CA GLN A 75 -14.29 1.96 8.19
C GLN A 75 -13.86 0.49 8.25
N THR A 76 -12.60 0.18 7.90
CA THR A 76 -12.06 -1.18 7.90
C THR A 76 -10.95 -1.34 8.94
N GLU A 77 -10.70 -2.59 9.35
CA GLU A 77 -9.72 -2.95 10.37
C GLU A 77 -8.38 -2.22 10.20
N LEU A 78 -8.05 -1.35 11.15
CA LEU A 78 -6.83 -0.56 11.11
C LEU A 78 -5.61 -1.48 11.33
N PRO A 79 -4.54 -1.34 10.51
CA PRO A 79 -3.28 -2.01 10.80
C PRO A 79 -2.82 -1.68 12.23
N ALA A 80 -2.30 -2.67 12.97
CA ALA A 80 -1.86 -2.48 14.36
C ALA A 80 -0.92 -1.26 14.54
N ARG A 81 -0.09 -0.97 13.54
CA ARG A 81 0.75 0.23 13.51
C ARG A 81 -0.05 1.53 13.56
N THR A 82 -1.10 1.65 12.75
CA THR A 82 -1.95 2.83 12.69
C THR A 82 -2.69 3.02 14.01
N ILE A 83 -3.13 1.92 14.64
CA ILE A 83 -3.72 1.94 15.98
C ILE A 83 -2.72 2.51 16.99
N ILE A 84 -1.49 1.99 17.03
CA ILE A 84 -0.45 2.48 17.96
C ILE A 84 -0.17 3.97 17.70
N HIS A 85 -0.05 4.38 16.43
CA HIS A 85 0.15 5.79 16.07
C HIS A 85 -1.00 6.68 16.58
N ALA A 86 -2.25 6.26 16.37
CA ALA A 86 -3.44 6.98 16.83
C ALA A 86 -3.49 7.08 18.36
N VAL A 87 -3.25 5.97 19.07
CA VAL A 87 -3.20 5.94 20.54
C VAL A 87 -2.13 6.89 21.09
N MET A 88 -0.94 6.91 20.50
CA MET A 88 0.13 7.83 20.90
C MET A 88 -0.27 9.29 20.63
N GLY A 89 -0.86 9.58 19.47
CA GLY A 89 -1.33 10.92 19.11
C GLY A 89 -2.44 11.45 20.04
N ILE A 90 -3.39 10.60 20.40
CA ILE A 90 -4.48 10.92 21.35
C ILE A 90 -3.92 11.12 22.76
N SER A 91 -2.99 10.25 23.17
CA SER A 91 -2.32 10.34 24.46
C SER A 91 -1.60 11.68 24.63
N ILE A 92 -0.88 12.15 23.61
CA ILE A 92 -0.25 13.49 23.61
C ILE A 92 -1.29 14.59 23.89
N GLY A 93 -2.44 14.56 23.20
CA GLY A 93 -3.51 15.54 23.42
C GLY A 93 -4.05 15.52 24.84
N PHE A 94 -4.31 14.34 25.38
CA PHE A 94 -4.78 14.17 26.75
C PHE A 94 -3.77 14.69 27.77
N ILE A 95 -2.49 14.35 27.63
CA ILE A 95 -1.42 14.81 28.51
C ILE A 95 -1.24 16.33 28.41
N LEU A 96 -1.36 16.91 27.21
CA LEU A 96 -1.28 18.36 27.02
C LEU A 96 -2.42 19.08 27.75
N VAL A 97 -3.66 18.57 27.67
CA VAL A 97 -4.81 19.13 28.39
C VAL A 97 -4.58 19.07 29.90
N ILE A 98 -4.13 17.93 30.43
CA ILE A 98 -3.77 17.78 31.86
C ILE A 98 -2.68 18.78 32.25
N LYS A 99 -1.61 18.89 31.47
CA LYS A 99 -0.49 19.80 31.75
C LYS A 99 -0.96 21.26 31.78
N ILE A 100 -1.79 21.68 30.82
CA ILE A 100 -2.38 23.02 30.79
C ILE A 100 -3.30 23.23 32.01
N ALA A 101 -4.09 22.23 32.38
CA ALA A 101 -4.99 22.31 33.53
C ALA A 101 -4.23 22.45 34.86
N ILE A 102 -3.13 21.72 35.04
CA ILE A 102 -2.25 21.85 36.22
C ILE A 102 -1.69 23.26 36.32
N ILE A 103 -1.20 23.83 35.21
CA ILE A 103 -0.62 25.18 35.21
C ILE A 103 -1.67 26.27 35.48
N ARG A 104 -2.90 26.08 34.97
CA ARG A 104 -3.98 27.08 35.02
C ARG A 104 -4.81 27.03 36.31
N TRP A 105 -5.17 25.83 36.77
CA TRP A 105 -6.14 25.63 37.85
C TRP A 105 -5.62 24.79 39.01
N PHE A 106 -4.74 23.81 38.77
CA PHE A 106 -4.30 22.85 39.79
C PHE A 106 -2.80 22.93 40.08
N GLN A 107 -2.31 24.13 40.40
CA GLN A 107 -0.87 24.41 40.58
C GLN A 107 -0.23 23.58 41.70
N HIS A 108 -1.00 23.10 42.67
CA HIS A 108 -0.53 22.19 43.72
C HIS A 108 0.07 20.88 43.19
N PHE A 109 -0.28 20.45 41.97
CA PHE A 109 0.33 19.30 41.28
C PHE A 109 1.60 19.65 40.48
N GLY A 110 2.19 20.83 40.66
CA GLY A 110 3.35 21.30 39.90
C GLY A 110 4.54 20.33 39.89
N LYS A 111 4.72 19.52 40.94
CA LYS A 111 5.77 18.50 41.03
C LYS A 111 5.64 17.38 39.98
N ALA A 112 4.46 17.16 39.42
CA ALA A 112 4.22 16.16 38.37
C ALA A 112 4.57 16.66 36.96
N LEU A 113 4.73 17.97 36.77
CA LEU A 113 5.00 18.57 35.45
C LEU A 113 6.26 18.03 34.74
N PRO A 114 7.37 17.69 35.44
CA PRO A 114 8.54 17.04 34.84
C PRO A 114 8.17 15.71 34.18
N ALA A 115 7.50 14.84 34.92
CA ALA A 115 7.08 13.53 34.48
C ALA A 115 6.14 13.62 33.27
N LEU A 116 5.18 14.54 33.29
CA LEU A 116 4.28 14.79 32.15
C LEU A 116 5.04 15.27 30.92
N GLY A 117 6.04 16.15 31.07
CA GLY A 117 6.91 16.58 29.97
C GLY A 117 7.72 15.43 29.37
N THR A 118 8.32 14.59 30.20
CA THR A 118 9.06 13.40 29.74
C THR A 118 8.14 12.42 29.01
N TRP A 119 6.92 12.21 29.51
CA TRP A 119 5.93 11.33 28.86
C TRP A 119 5.47 11.88 27.50
N LEU A 120 5.29 13.20 27.37
CA LEU A 120 5.03 13.84 26.07
C LEU A 120 6.16 13.59 25.07
N LEU A 121 7.42 13.72 25.49
CA LEU A 121 8.57 13.44 24.63
C LEU A 121 8.61 11.97 24.24
N TYR A 122 8.38 11.05 25.18
CA TYR A 122 8.32 9.61 24.89
C TYR A 122 7.28 9.30 23.80
N CYS A 123 6.04 9.77 23.96
CA CYS A 123 5.00 9.59 22.94
C CYS A 123 5.40 10.22 21.60
N THR A 124 6.04 11.38 21.62
CA THR A 124 6.50 12.08 20.40
C THR A 124 7.59 11.33 19.66
N VAL A 125 8.56 10.78 20.39
CA VAL A 125 9.64 9.96 19.82
C VAL A 125 9.05 8.68 19.23
N MET A 126 8.19 7.97 19.97
CA MET A 126 7.53 6.77 19.46
C MET A 126 6.70 7.05 18.21
N LEU A 127 5.90 8.12 18.22
CA LEU A 127 5.12 8.54 17.06
C LEU A 127 6.02 8.89 15.86
N SER A 128 7.14 9.58 16.10
CA SER A 128 8.13 9.92 15.08
C SER A 128 8.79 8.69 14.46
N VAL A 129 9.17 7.71 15.27
CA VAL A 129 9.76 6.44 14.80
C VAL A 129 8.77 5.65 13.95
N LEU A 130 7.47 5.68 14.28
CA LEU A 130 6.44 5.00 13.49
C LEU A 130 6.16 5.70 12.15
N SER A 131 6.35 7.03 12.07
CA SER A 131 5.95 7.83 10.91
C SER A 131 7.08 8.23 9.96
N ILE A 132 8.24 8.64 10.49
CA ILE A 132 9.33 9.21 9.68
C ILE A 132 9.89 8.19 8.67
N PRO A 133 10.21 6.94 9.03
CA PRO A 133 10.74 5.98 8.07
C PRO A 133 9.80 5.72 6.91
N TYR A 134 8.49 5.74 7.14
CA TYR A 134 7.50 5.56 6.09
C TYR A 134 7.38 6.79 5.20
N ALA A 135 7.38 7.99 5.79
CA ALA A 135 7.42 9.24 5.02
C ALA A 135 8.68 9.33 4.15
N MET A 136 9.84 8.96 4.71
CA MET A 136 11.11 8.91 3.97
C MET A 136 11.09 7.86 2.87
N ARG A 137 10.56 6.66 3.12
CA ARG A 137 10.38 5.64 2.06
C ARG A 137 9.43 6.13 0.99
N ALA A 138 8.32 6.77 1.35
CA ALA A 138 7.36 7.31 0.39
C ALA A 138 7.99 8.41 -0.49
N HIS A 139 8.94 9.19 0.04
CA HIS A 139 9.69 10.19 -0.72
C HIS A 139 10.87 9.60 -1.51
N GLY A 140 11.59 8.61 -0.95
CA GLY A 140 12.80 8.02 -1.52
C GLY A 140 12.51 6.95 -2.59
N ILE A 141 11.53 6.08 -2.36
CA ILE A 141 11.04 5.14 -3.38
C ILE A 141 10.45 5.93 -4.55
N GLY A 142 9.73 7.02 -4.26
CA GLY A 142 9.06 7.84 -5.27
C GLY A 142 9.96 8.63 -6.23
N MET A 143 11.29 8.54 -6.17
CA MET A 143 12.17 9.16 -7.17
C MET A 143 12.92 8.11 -8.01
N ALA A 144 13.53 7.12 -7.38
CA ALA A 144 14.22 6.04 -8.10
C ALA A 144 13.24 5.09 -8.80
N SER A 145 12.16 4.68 -8.11
CA SER A 145 11.09 3.86 -8.70
C SER A 145 10.32 4.62 -9.78
N LEU A 146 10.22 5.95 -9.66
CA LEU A 146 9.52 6.74 -10.68
C LEU A 146 10.28 6.74 -12.01
N ALA A 147 11.62 6.82 -11.99
CA ALA A 147 12.41 6.79 -13.21
C ALA A 147 12.28 5.44 -13.93
N SER A 148 12.41 4.32 -13.21
CA SER A 148 12.21 2.99 -13.80
C SER A 148 10.76 2.73 -14.20
N GLY A 149 9.80 3.26 -13.44
CA GLY A 149 8.37 3.13 -13.70
C GLY A 149 7.92 3.92 -14.93
N VAL A 150 8.49 5.10 -15.16
CA VAL A 150 8.24 5.92 -16.37
C VAL A 150 8.69 5.18 -17.63
N GLU A 151 9.87 4.55 -17.60
CA GLU A 151 10.33 3.72 -18.72
C GLU A 151 9.40 2.53 -18.96
N LYS A 152 8.96 1.88 -17.87
CA LYS A 152 8.03 0.75 -17.95
C LYS A 152 6.68 1.11 -18.55
N ILE A 153 6.17 2.30 -18.24
CA ILE A 153 4.95 2.84 -18.88
C ILE A 153 5.16 3.00 -20.37
N ARG A 154 6.26 3.65 -20.78
CA ARG A 154 6.55 3.87 -22.20
C ARG A 154 6.74 2.58 -22.98
N SER A 155 7.29 1.54 -22.37
CA SER A 155 7.45 0.24 -23.03
C SER A 155 6.16 -0.57 -23.12
N ASP A 156 5.35 -0.60 -22.05
CA ASP A 156 4.25 -1.56 -21.94
C ASP A 156 2.88 -0.98 -22.31
N MET A 157 2.64 0.30 -22.05
CA MET A 157 1.34 0.94 -22.26
C MET A 157 0.96 1.16 -23.73
N PRO A 158 1.87 1.29 -24.71
CA PRO A 158 1.50 1.33 -26.12
C PRO A 158 0.71 0.09 -26.60
N ASN A 159 0.80 -1.03 -25.89
CA ASN A 159 0.08 -2.27 -26.21
C ASN A 159 -1.28 -2.38 -25.50
N VAL A 160 -1.63 -1.45 -24.62
CA VAL A 160 -2.93 -1.45 -23.93
C VAL A 160 -4.00 -0.92 -24.86
N ASP A 161 -5.11 -1.63 -24.97
CA ASP A 161 -6.29 -1.14 -25.67
C ASP A 161 -7.12 -0.29 -24.70
N PHE A 162 -7.17 1.03 -24.92
CA PHE A 162 -7.85 1.95 -24.02
C PHE A 162 -9.31 2.09 -24.42
N ASP A 163 -10.20 1.92 -23.45
CA ASP A 163 -11.64 2.05 -23.62
C ASP A 163 -12.05 3.43 -24.17
N GLU A 164 -13.24 3.50 -24.78
CA GLU A 164 -13.82 4.72 -25.36
C GLU A 164 -13.82 5.89 -24.37
N GLU A 165 -14.15 5.66 -23.09
CA GLU A 165 -14.17 6.70 -22.07
C GLU A 165 -12.78 7.32 -21.81
N ILE A 166 -11.72 6.50 -21.86
CA ILE A 166 -10.34 6.98 -21.73
C ILE A 166 -9.96 7.79 -22.96
N MET A 167 -10.33 7.31 -24.14
CA MET A 167 -10.02 7.98 -25.40
C MET A 167 -10.79 9.29 -25.56
N GLU A 168 -12.03 9.37 -25.08
CA GLU A 168 -12.82 10.59 -25.01
C GLU A 168 -12.15 11.63 -24.10
N TRP A 169 -11.75 11.22 -22.89
CA TRP A 169 -10.98 12.09 -21.99
C TRP A 169 -9.66 12.52 -22.65
N ALA A 170 -8.92 11.60 -23.25
CA ALA A 170 -7.65 11.91 -23.91
C ALA A 170 -7.85 12.92 -25.06
N ASN A 171 -8.92 12.79 -25.85
CA ASN A 171 -9.25 13.75 -26.90
C ASN A 171 -9.62 15.15 -26.37
N SER A 172 -10.08 15.25 -25.12
CA SER A 172 -10.34 16.54 -24.47
C SER A 172 -9.07 17.31 -24.10
N LEU A 173 -7.91 16.64 -24.05
CA LEU A 173 -6.62 17.27 -23.77
C LEU A 173 -6.06 17.92 -25.04
N PRO A 174 -5.77 19.25 -25.05
CA PRO A 174 -5.32 19.95 -26.26
C PRO A 174 -4.06 19.37 -26.88
N GLU A 175 -3.14 18.86 -26.08
CA GLU A 175 -1.89 18.27 -26.55
C GLU A 175 -2.09 16.92 -27.27
N ILE A 176 -3.14 16.16 -26.90
CA ILE A 176 -3.44 14.83 -27.47
C ILE A 176 -4.50 14.94 -28.57
N GLY A 177 -5.57 15.70 -28.36
CA GLY A 177 -6.71 15.80 -29.29
C GLY A 177 -6.33 16.29 -30.69
N ASN A 178 -5.27 17.10 -30.79
CA ASN A 178 -4.74 17.66 -32.04
C ASN A 178 -3.78 16.71 -32.81
N ALA A 179 -3.59 15.47 -32.39
CA ALA A 179 -2.75 14.52 -33.13
C ALA A 179 -3.45 14.01 -34.40
N ASP A 180 -2.66 13.80 -35.46
CA ASP A 180 -3.17 13.54 -36.81
C ASP A 180 -3.57 12.06 -37.03
N SER A 181 -3.10 11.15 -36.18
CA SER A 181 -3.41 9.72 -36.25
C SER A 181 -3.74 9.10 -34.88
N ALA A 182 -4.42 7.94 -34.89
CA ALA A 182 -4.74 7.20 -33.67
C ALA A 182 -3.48 6.74 -32.92
N GLU A 183 -2.45 6.32 -33.65
CA GLU A 183 -1.15 5.90 -33.12
C GLU A 183 -0.42 7.08 -32.47
N GLU A 184 -0.45 8.26 -33.08
CA GLU A 184 0.15 9.47 -32.51
C GLU A 184 -0.58 9.90 -31.23
N LYS A 185 -1.92 9.86 -31.23
CA LYS A 185 -2.74 10.12 -30.04
C LYS A 185 -2.37 9.17 -28.90
N LYS A 186 -2.30 7.86 -29.19
CA LYS A 186 -1.92 6.84 -28.21
C LYS A 186 -0.53 7.08 -27.64
N LYS A 187 0.45 7.42 -28.49
CA LYS A 187 1.80 7.75 -28.06
C LYS A 187 1.81 8.98 -27.13
N LYS A 188 1.15 10.07 -27.51
CA LYS A 188 1.04 11.28 -26.69
C LYS A 188 0.33 11.03 -25.36
N LEU A 189 -0.69 10.17 -25.35
CA LEU A 189 -1.36 9.72 -24.12
C LEU A 189 -0.39 8.97 -23.21
N VAL A 190 0.37 8.00 -23.74
CA VAL A 190 1.37 7.28 -22.96
C VAL A 190 2.42 8.23 -22.39
N ASP A 191 2.90 9.20 -23.18
CA ASP A 191 3.85 10.21 -22.72
C ASP A 191 3.26 11.10 -21.61
N HIS A 192 1.99 11.50 -21.74
CA HIS A 192 1.27 12.26 -20.70
C HIS A 192 1.14 11.45 -19.40
N LEU A 193 0.77 10.16 -19.50
CA LEU A 193 0.65 9.25 -18.37
C LEU A 193 2.00 8.93 -17.70
N ALA A 194 3.09 9.00 -18.45
CA ALA A 194 4.46 8.83 -17.98
C ALA A 194 5.03 10.08 -17.27
N THR A 195 4.18 11.02 -16.84
CA THR A 195 4.60 12.23 -16.12
C THR A 195 4.41 12.09 -14.60
N LYS A 196 5.23 12.81 -13.83
CA LYS A 196 5.12 12.84 -12.35
C LYS A 196 3.74 13.28 -11.85
N PRO A 197 3.07 14.31 -12.43
CA PRO A 197 1.71 14.67 -12.05
C PRO A 197 0.71 13.52 -12.28
N ALA A 198 0.74 12.87 -13.44
CA ALA A 198 -0.15 11.75 -13.77
C ALA A 198 0.03 10.57 -12.79
N LEU A 199 1.28 10.20 -12.48
CA LEU A 199 1.57 9.13 -11.50
C LEU A 199 1.15 9.50 -10.07
N THR A 200 1.30 10.78 -9.70
CA THR A 200 0.83 11.26 -8.39
C THR A 200 -0.69 11.18 -8.30
N LYS A 201 -1.40 11.49 -9.40
CA LYS A 201 -2.85 11.35 -9.51
C LYS A 201 -3.28 9.88 -9.46
N GLY A 202 -2.65 9.01 -10.26
CA GLY A 202 -2.93 7.57 -10.26
C GLY A 202 -2.73 6.93 -8.88
N ARG A 203 -1.66 7.30 -8.16
CA ARG A 203 -1.47 6.90 -6.77
C ARG A 203 -2.61 7.36 -5.86
N ARG A 204 -3.08 8.60 -6.04
CA ARG A 204 -4.20 9.14 -5.25
C ARG A 204 -5.46 8.33 -5.51
N VAL A 205 -5.81 8.10 -6.78
CA VAL A 205 -6.96 7.28 -7.18
C VAL A 205 -6.89 5.90 -6.53
N LEU A 206 -5.73 5.22 -6.60
CA LEU A 206 -5.54 3.92 -5.95
C LEU A 206 -5.83 3.99 -4.44
N MET A 207 -5.32 5.01 -3.75
CA MET A 207 -5.43 5.16 -2.29
C MET A 207 -6.75 5.71 -1.79
N THR A 208 -7.58 6.33 -2.65
CA THR A 208 -8.84 6.96 -2.23
C THR A 208 -10.06 6.26 -2.80
N LYS A 209 -9.96 5.72 -4.02
CA LYS A 209 -11.07 5.05 -4.71
C LYS A 209 -10.95 3.53 -4.66
N CYS A 210 -9.78 2.96 -4.93
CA CYS A 210 -9.66 1.49 -4.97
C CYS A 210 -9.66 0.87 -3.56
N THR A 211 -9.13 1.58 -2.55
CA THR A 211 -9.09 1.07 -1.17
C THR A 211 -10.36 1.30 -0.36
N SER A 212 -11.42 1.86 -0.96
CA SER A 212 -12.69 2.04 -0.25
C SER A 212 -13.41 0.71 0.00
N CYS A 213 -13.16 -0.30 -0.84
CA CYS A 213 -13.82 -1.60 -0.74
C CYS A 213 -12.88 -2.72 -0.29
N HIS A 214 -11.58 -2.65 -0.62
CA HIS A 214 -10.60 -3.73 -0.37
C HIS A 214 -9.28 -3.14 0.14
N ASP A 215 -8.51 -3.90 0.93
CA ASP A 215 -7.19 -3.42 1.36
C ASP A 215 -6.21 -3.31 0.18
N LEU A 216 -5.32 -2.30 0.25
CA LEU A 216 -4.32 -2.05 -0.79
C LEU A 216 -3.44 -3.28 -1.04
N ARG A 217 -3.09 -4.03 0.02
CA ARG A 217 -2.27 -5.23 -0.08
C ARG A 217 -2.91 -6.26 -0.99
N THR A 218 -4.23 -6.41 -0.95
CA THR A 218 -4.98 -7.31 -1.83
C THR A 218 -4.95 -6.79 -3.26
N ALA A 219 -5.21 -5.49 -3.46
CA ALA A 219 -5.23 -4.88 -4.78
C ALA A 219 -3.91 -5.01 -5.55
N ILE A 220 -2.76 -4.93 -4.86
CA ILE A 220 -1.42 -5.01 -5.46
C ILE A 220 -0.69 -6.34 -5.17
N ALA A 221 -1.39 -7.33 -4.61
CA ALA A 221 -0.78 -8.59 -4.17
C ALA A 221 -0.04 -9.31 -5.30
N ARG A 222 -0.63 -9.27 -6.50
CA ARG A 222 -0.16 -9.95 -7.70
C ARG A 222 0.25 -8.92 -8.75
N PRO A 223 1.54 -8.82 -9.12
CA PRO A 223 1.97 -7.99 -10.24
C PRO A 223 1.33 -8.50 -11.55
N ARG A 224 0.86 -7.60 -12.42
CA ARG A 224 0.20 -7.93 -13.70
C ARG A 224 0.86 -7.18 -14.87
N PRO A 225 0.70 -7.65 -16.14
CA PRO A 225 1.04 -6.86 -17.31
C PRO A 225 0.09 -5.66 -17.47
N ALA A 226 0.47 -4.70 -18.31
CA ALA A 226 -0.26 -3.43 -18.45
C ALA A 226 -1.71 -3.61 -18.91
N SER A 227 -1.97 -4.48 -19.88
CA SER A 227 -3.33 -4.78 -20.36
C SER A 227 -4.19 -5.40 -19.26
N ALA A 228 -3.65 -6.34 -18.48
CA ALA A 228 -4.38 -6.96 -17.38
C ALA A 228 -4.67 -5.99 -16.22
N TRP A 229 -3.77 -5.04 -15.94
CA TRP A 229 -4.06 -3.95 -15.00
C TRP A 229 -5.20 -3.07 -15.50
N HIS A 230 -5.16 -2.68 -16.78
CA HIS A 230 -6.21 -1.88 -17.40
C HIS A 230 -7.57 -2.58 -17.32
N SER A 231 -7.65 -3.83 -17.75
CA SER A 231 -8.89 -4.63 -17.67
C SER A 231 -9.42 -4.77 -16.23
N LEU A 232 -8.52 -4.92 -15.24
CA LEU A 232 -8.94 -4.93 -13.84
C LEU A 232 -9.53 -3.59 -13.42
N VAL A 233 -8.87 -2.48 -13.75
CA VAL A 233 -9.31 -1.12 -13.39
C VAL A 233 -10.68 -0.81 -14.02
N VAL A 234 -10.88 -1.15 -15.30
CA VAL A 234 -12.16 -1.00 -16.00
C VAL A 234 -13.26 -1.81 -15.30
N ARG A 235 -13.00 -3.08 -14.95
CA ARG A 235 -13.97 -3.90 -14.22
C ARG A 235 -14.32 -3.29 -12.87
N MET A 236 -13.35 -2.67 -12.17
CA MET A 236 -13.61 -1.98 -10.90
C MET A 236 -14.40 -0.68 -11.10
N ALA A 237 -14.10 0.08 -12.16
CA ALA A 237 -14.82 1.32 -12.49
C ALA A 237 -16.30 1.07 -12.79
N ARG A 238 -16.64 -0.09 -13.39
CA ARG A 238 -18.01 -0.49 -13.70
C ARG A 238 -18.80 -1.02 -12.50
N LYS A 239 -18.15 -1.32 -11.37
CA LYS A 239 -18.86 -1.77 -10.16
C LYS A 239 -19.58 -0.58 -9.50
N PRO A 240 -20.78 -0.78 -8.96
CA PRO A 240 -21.46 0.27 -8.20
C PRO A 240 -20.62 0.62 -6.97
N THR A 241 -20.36 1.91 -6.76
CA THR A 241 -19.64 2.43 -5.59
C THR A 241 -20.50 3.43 -4.85
N ILE A 242 -20.28 3.56 -3.54
CA ILE A 242 -20.97 4.54 -2.68
C ILE A 242 -20.42 5.96 -2.92
N HIS A 243 -19.22 6.06 -3.51
CA HIS A 243 -18.49 7.31 -3.72
C HIS A 243 -18.53 7.76 -5.20
N ALA A 244 -17.79 8.82 -5.51
CA ALA A 244 -17.66 9.30 -6.88
C ALA A 244 -17.11 8.20 -7.80
N PRO A 245 -17.75 7.93 -8.96
CA PRO A 245 -17.32 6.88 -9.88
C PRO A 245 -15.88 7.11 -10.38
N ILE A 246 -15.22 6.05 -10.79
CA ILE A 246 -13.89 6.11 -11.43
C ILE A 246 -14.14 6.46 -12.89
N ASN A 247 -13.68 7.64 -13.33
CA ASN A 247 -13.85 8.12 -14.71
C ASN A 247 -12.66 7.73 -15.61
N GLY A 248 -12.75 8.01 -16.91
CA GLY A 248 -11.70 7.74 -17.90
C GLY A 248 -10.30 8.23 -17.49
N GLU A 249 -10.20 9.45 -16.98
CA GLU A 249 -8.92 10.00 -16.50
C GLU A 249 -8.36 9.21 -15.31
N ASP A 250 -9.22 8.89 -14.33
CA ASP A 250 -8.83 8.13 -13.15
C ASP A 250 -8.41 6.71 -13.54
N MET A 251 -9.12 6.07 -14.48
CA MET A 251 -8.77 4.76 -15.03
C MET A 251 -7.39 4.79 -15.69
N ALA A 252 -7.16 5.74 -16.59
CA ALA A 252 -5.88 5.85 -17.31
C ALA A 252 -4.70 6.10 -16.35
N THR A 253 -4.86 7.04 -15.41
CA THR A 253 -3.80 7.41 -14.47
C THR A 253 -3.51 6.32 -13.43
N VAL A 254 -4.53 5.63 -12.92
CA VAL A 254 -4.31 4.52 -11.96
C VAL A 254 -3.69 3.31 -12.65
N THR A 255 -4.10 2.97 -13.87
CA THR A 255 -3.48 1.91 -14.69
C THR A 255 -1.99 2.23 -14.92
N ALA A 256 -1.67 3.45 -15.35
CA ALA A 256 -0.28 3.87 -15.53
C ALA A 256 0.54 3.73 -14.25
N TYR A 257 -0.03 4.14 -13.10
CA TYR A 257 0.65 4.01 -11.81
C TYR A 257 0.88 2.55 -11.41
N LEU A 258 -0.08 1.65 -11.62
CA LEU A 258 0.06 0.22 -11.35
C LEU A 258 1.16 -0.42 -12.22
N VAL A 259 1.22 -0.05 -13.50
CA VAL A 259 2.30 -0.45 -14.41
C VAL A 259 3.65 0.05 -13.91
N ALA A 260 3.75 1.32 -13.50
CA ALA A 260 4.99 1.90 -13.00
C ALA A 260 5.57 1.15 -11.79
N ILE A 261 4.72 0.72 -10.85
CA ILE A 261 5.17 0.04 -9.62
C ILE A 261 5.34 -1.49 -9.80
N THR A 262 4.90 -2.06 -10.93
CA THR A 262 4.94 -3.51 -11.18
C THR A 262 6.33 -4.13 -11.01
N PRO A 263 7.45 -3.52 -11.48
CA PRO A 263 8.79 -4.06 -11.24
C PRO A 263 9.12 -4.22 -9.75
N ASP A 264 8.73 -3.25 -8.92
CA ASP A 264 8.94 -3.30 -7.47
C ASP A 264 8.08 -4.39 -6.82
N LEU A 265 6.84 -4.58 -7.28
CA LEU A 265 5.97 -5.66 -6.83
C LEU A 265 6.56 -7.04 -7.16
N LYS A 266 7.09 -7.22 -8.39
CA LYS A 266 7.77 -8.46 -8.81
C LYS A 266 9.01 -8.73 -7.94
N ASN A 267 9.83 -7.72 -7.70
CA ASN A 267 11.01 -7.83 -6.84
C ASN A 267 10.65 -8.18 -5.39
N ALA A 268 9.60 -7.55 -4.84
CA ALA A 268 9.12 -7.84 -3.50
C ALA A 268 8.54 -9.26 -3.39
N ALA A 269 7.79 -9.73 -4.39
CA ALA A 269 7.27 -11.09 -4.45
C ALA A 269 8.40 -12.13 -4.51
N LYS A 270 9.41 -11.91 -5.37
CA LYS A 270 10.60 -12.76 -5.47
C LYS A 270 11.37 -12.83 -4.15
N LYS A 271 11.51 -11.69 -3.45
CA LYS A 271 12.17 -11.65 -2.13
C LYS A 271 11.38 -12.44 -1.08
N ARG A 272 10.05 -12.35 -1.08
CA ARG A 272 9.18 -13.12 -0.17
C ARG A 272 9.29 -14.62 -0.43
N LYS A 273 9.23 -15.06 -1.70
CA LYS A 273 9.43 -16.47 -2.07
C LYS A 273 10.78 -17.02 -1.57
N LYS A 274 11.85 -16.24 -1.68
CA LYS A 274 13.18 -16.63 -1.16
C LYS A 274 13.25 -16.77 0.37
N THR A 275 12.44 -16.02 1.11
CA THR A 275 12.42 -16.06 2.58
C THR A 275 11.41 -17.05 3.14
N ALA A 276 10.42 -17.47 2.35
CA ALA A 276 9.54 -18.56 2.71
C ALA A 276 10.32 -19.88 2.59
N ALA A 277 10.29 -20.70 3.64
CA ALA A 277 10.87 -22.03 3.57
C ALA A 277 10.21 -22.80 2.41
N PRO A 278 10.98 -23.54 1.60
CA PRO A 278 10.40 -24.37 0.56
C PRO A 278 9.43 -25.34 1.21
N THR A 279 8.14 -25.22 0.90
CA THR A 279 7.17 -26.25 1.19
C THR A 279 7.59 -27.45 0.35
N THR A 280 8.11 -28.49 1.01
CA THR A 280 8.53 -29.71 0.31
C THR A 280 7.33 -30.23 -0.48
N PRO A 281 7.43 -30.39 -1.81
CA PRO A 281 6.39 -31.03 -2.58
C PRO A 281 6.11 -32.39 -1.95
N SER A 282 4.87 -32.62 -1.55
CA SER A 282 4.49 -33.91 -0.97
C SER A 282 4.65 -34.98 -2.06
N ASP A 283 5.52 -35.97 -1.83
CA ASP A 283 5.87 -37.09 -2.73
C ASP A 283 4.69 -38.03 -3.08
N THR A 284 3.45 -37.62 -2.83
CA THR A 284 2.23 -38.41 -3.04
C THR A 284 1.70 -38.36 -4.49
N ALA A 285 2.50 -37.89 -5.45
CA ALA A 285 2.03 -37.52 -6.79
C ALA A 285 1.97 -38.66 -7.83
N THR A 286 2.37 -39.90 -7.50
CA THR A 286 2.44 -41.01 -8.47
C THR A 286 1.40 -42.11 -8.30
N ALA A 287 0.48 -41.99 -7.34
CA ALA A 287 -0.63 -42.94 -7.23
C ALA A 287 -1.65 -42.72 -8.37
N ALA A 288 -2.12 -43.80 -8.99
CA ALA A 288 -3.18 -43.74 -10.00
C ALA A 288 -4.44 -43.12 -9.38
N LEU A 289 -4.94 -42.05 -10.00
CA LEU A 289 -6.13 -41.34 -9.55
C LEU A 289 -7.37 -42.21 -9.79
N THR A 290 -8.29 -42.20 -8.84
CA THR A 290 -9.63 -42.75 -9.04
C THR A 290 -10.45 -41.87 -9.99
N ALA A 291 -11.47 -42.45 -10.62
CA ALA A 291 -12.37 -41.70 -11.51
C ALA A 291 -13.08 -40.52 -10.78
N GLU A 292 -13.38 -40.69 -9.49
CA GLU A 292 -14.00 -39.66 -8.66
C GLU A 292 -13.03 -38.49 -8.39
N GLU A 293 -11.77 -38.79 -8.05
CA GLU A 293 -10.73 -37.76 -7.90
C GLU A 293 -10.49 -37.01 -9.21
N LEU A 294 -10.45 -37.72 -10.34
CA LEU A 294 -10.28 -37.09 -11.66
C LEU A 294 -11.44 -36.17 -12.00
N ALA A 295 -12.69 -36.56 -11.68
CA ALA A 295 -13.86 -35.72 -11.88
C ALA A 295 -13.81 -34.43 -11.04
N GLY A 296 -13.41 -34.52 -9.77
CA GLY A 296 -13.25 -33.34 -8.90
C GLY A 296 -12.12 -32.41 -9.36
N MET A 297 -11.01 -32.97 -9.86
CA MET A 297 -9.93 -32.16 -10.45
C MET A 297 -10.35 -31.52 -11.78
N LYS A 298 -11.18 -32.19 -12.59
CA LYS A 298 -11.77 -31.61 -13.80
C LYS A 298 -12.68 -30.42 -13.46
N GLU A 299 -13.53 -30.54 -12.44
CA GLU A 299 -14.37 -29.42 -11.99
C GLU A 299 -13.51 -28.21 -11.57
N THR A 300 -12.42 -28.47 -10.84
CA THR A 300 -11.46 -27.41 -10.47
C THR A 300 -10.77 -26.82 -11.70
N TYR A 301 -10.44 -27.64 -12.70
CA TYR A 301 -9.88 -27.18 -13.96
C TYR A 301 -10.85 -26.27 -14.72
N ASP A 302 -12.11 -26.70 -14.85
CA ASP A 302 -13.14 -25.92 -15.52
C ASP A 302 -13.36 -24.59 -14.79
N GLU A 303 -13.42 -24.59 -13.45
CA GLU A 303 -13.55 -23.39 -12.64
C GLU A 303 -12.36 -22.42 -12.84
N VAL A 304 -11.13 -22.93 -12.87
CA VAL A 304 -9.92 -22.08 -12.85
C VAL A 304 -9.46 -21.66 -14.25
N CYS A 305 -9.44 -22.59 -15.20
CA CYS A 305 -8.80 -22.40 -16.49
C CYS A 305 -9.74 -21.82 -17.56
N THR A 306 -11.06 -21.82 -17.33
CA THR A 306 -12.04 -21.30 -18.32
C THR A 306 -12.49 -19.86 -18.06
N GLU A 307 -12.08 -19.23 -16.94
CA GLU A 307 -12.52 -17.86 -16.61
C GLU A 307 -12.00 -16.79 -17.59
N CYS A 308 -10.86 -17.04 -18.21
CA CYS A 308 -10.15 -16.03 -19.01
C CYS A 308 -10.19 -16.30 -20.52
N HIS A 309 -10.21 -17.57 -20.92
CA HIS A 309 -10.24 -18.02 -22.31
C HIS A 309 -10.86 -19.41 -22.36
N GLU A 310 -11.13 -19.92 -23.56
CA GLU A 310 -11.63 -21.28 -23.74
C GLU A 310 -10.68 -22.29 -23.07
N GLY A 311 -11.25 -23.26 -22.37
CA GLY A 311 -10.50 -24.27 -21.62
C GLY A 311 -9.62 -25.14 -22.50
N GLU A 312 -9.85 -25.18 -23.80
CA GLU A 312 -9.08 -26.01 -24.74
C GLU A 312 -7.64 -25.52 -24.91
N LYS A 313 -7.34 -24.24 -24.64
CA LYS A 313 -6.00 -23.67 -24.85
C LYS A 313 -4.88 -24.34 -24.04
N ALA A 314 -5.17 -24.84 -22.84
CA ALA A 314 -4.15 -25.56 -22.08
C ALA A 314 -3.84 -26.92 -22.72
N PHE A 315 -4.85 -27.56 -23.34
CA PHE A 315 -4.69 -28.80 -24.08
C PHE A 315 -3.95 -28.58 -25.40
N GLU A 316 -4.24 -27.49 -26.12
CA GLU A 316 -3.49 -27.08 -27.32
C GLU A 316 -2.01 -26.89 -26.98
N TRP A 317 -1.69 -26.15 -25.91
CA TRP A 317 -0.31 -25.98 -25.44
C TRP A 317 0.35 -27.32 -25.10
N GLY A 318 -0.37 -28.23 -24.42
CA GLY A 318 0.12 -29.58 -24.15
C GLY A 318 0.34 -30.41 -25.40
N ALA A 319 -0.52 -30.26 -26.41
CA ALA A 319 -0.43 -30.98 -27.68
C ALA A 319 0.80 -30.56 -28.52
N GLU A 320 1.25 -29.31 -28.38
CA GLU A 320 2.50 -28.83 -28.99
C GLU A 320 3.76 -29.47 -28.40
N LEU A 321 3.69 -29.92 -27.13
CA LEU A 321 4.78 -30.65 -26.48
C LEU A 321 4.84 -32.10 -26.94
N LYS A 322 6.07 -32.62 -27.02
CA LYS A 322 6.27 -34.06 -27.20
C LYS A 322 5.73 -34.82 -25.98
N PRO A 323 5.21 -36.05 -26.13
CA PRO A 323 4.67 -36.81 -25.01
C PRO A 323 5.59 -36.84 -23.79
N GLU A 324 6.89 -37.12 -24.00
CA GLU A 324 7.90 -37.22 -22.95
C GLU A 324 8.19 -35.89 -22.21
N GLU A 325 7.74 -34.76 -22.77
CA GLU A 325 7.89 -33.42 -22.19
C GLU A 325 6.64 -33.00 -21.39
N ARG A 326 5.52 -33.74 -21.47
CA ARG A 326 4.26 -33.43 -20.78
C ARG A 326 4.27 -33.85 -19.30
N THR A 327 5.36 -33.56 -18.61
CA THR A 327 5.58 -33.95 -17.21
C THR A 327 4.85 -33.02 -16.24
N ILE A 328 4.75 -33.45 -14.97
CA ILE A 328 4.21 -32.61 -13.89
C ILE A 328 4.97 -31.27 -13.80
N GLU A 329 6.28 -31.28 -14.04
CA GLU A 329 7.11 -30.07 -14.04
C GLU A 329 6.71 -29.11 -15.17
N ALA A 330 6.42 -29.61 -16.38
CA ALA A 330 5.98 -28.78 -17.49
C ALA A 330 4.61 -28.12 -17.21
N TRP A 331 3.65 -28.88 -16.68
CA TRP A 331 2.35 -28.34 -16.27
C TRP A 331 2.44 -27.39 -15.07
N THR A 332 3.37 -27.65 -14.15
CA THR A 332 3.72 -26.73 -13.07
C THR A 332 4.29 -25.43 -13.62
N GLN A 333 5.12 -25.49 -14.67
CA GLN A 333 5.65 -24.31 -15.33
C GLN A 333 4.54 -23.51 -16.03
N LEU A 334 3.62 -24.17 -16.73
CA LEU A 334 2.46 -23.52 -17.35
C LEU A 334 1.60 -22.82 -16.30
N THR A 335 1.15 -23.52 -15.26
CA THR A 335 0.32 -22.91 -14.21
C THR A 335 1.05 -21.75 -13.51
N ASN A 336 2.35 -21.89 -13.25
CA ASN A 336 3.15 -20.78 -12.74
C ASN A 336 3.19 -19.59 -13.71
N SER A 337 3.33 -19.79 -15.02
CA SER A 337 3.31 -18.70 -16.00
C SER A 337 1.92 -18.05 -16.10
N MET A 338 0.83 -18.83 -16.03
CA MET A 338 -0.53 -18.27 -15.98
C MET A 338 -0.72 -17.37 -14.75
N THR A 339 -0.13 -17.75 -13.61
CA THR A 339 -0.19 -16.95 -12.38
C THR A 339 0.72 -15.73 -12.45
N GLU A 340 1.95 -15.88 -12.96
CA GLU A 340 2.98 -14.82 -12.94
C GLU A 340 2.87 -13.82 -14.10
N GLU A 341 2.42 -14.27 -15.27
CA GLU A 341 2.33 -13.49 -16.49
C GLU A 341 0.90 -13.04 -16.79
N MET A 342 -0.09 -13.92 -16.61
CA MET A 342 -1.49 -13.59 -16.91
C MET A 342 -2.30 -13.15 -15.67
N GLY A 343 -1.77 -13.39 -14.47
CA GLY A 343 -2.39 -12.96 -13.22
C GLY A 343 -3.64 -13.77 -12.86
N ALA A 344 -3.70 -15.05 -13.27
CA ALA A 344 -4.76 -15.97 -12.89
C ALA A 344 -4.85 -16.14 -11.36
N GLU A 345 -6.07 -16.38 -10.85
CA GLU A 345 -6.35 -16.42 -9.41
C GLU A 345 -6.80 -17.81 -8.96
N TYR A 346 -5.88 -18.59 -8.41
CA TYR A 346 -6.24 -19.87 -7.78
C TYR A 346 -5.32 -20.18 -6.59
N SER A 347 -5.82 -21.04 -5.69
CA SER A 347 -5.07 -21.52 -4.52
C SER A 347 -3.98 -22.52 -4.92
N GLU A 348 -3.04 -22.79 -4.01
CA GLU A 348 -2.02 -23.83 -4.25
C GLU A 348 -2.65 -25.22 -4.42
N THR A 349 -3.76 -25.50 -3.73
CA THR A 349 -4.50 -26.76 -3.89
C THR A 349 -5.19 -26.85 -5.24
N GLN A 350 -5.79 -25.75 -5.72
CA GLN A 350 -6.38 -25.67 -7.05
C GLN A 350 -5.31 -25.81 -8.14
N ALA A 351 -4.14 -25.16 -7.98
CA ALA A 351 -3.01 -25.32 -8.89
C ALA A 351 -2.58 -26.78 -9.01
N GLN A 352 -2.40 -27.46 -7.87
CA GLN A 352 -2.01 -28.87 -7.84
C GLN A 352 -3.07 -29.78 -8.44
N ALA A 353 -4.36 -29.50 -8.21
CA ALA A 353 -5.46 -30.24 -8.84
C ALA A 353 -5.43 -30.08 -10.37
N VAL A 354 -5.27 -28.85 -10.87
CA VAL A 354 -5.13 -28.54 -12.30
C VAL A 354 -3.92 -29.24 -12.92
N ILE A 355 -2.75 -29.16 -12.29
CA ILE A 355 -1.52 -29.81 -12.77
C ILE A 355 -1.71 -31.32 -12.86
N ARG A 356 -2.31 -31.94 -11.84
CA ARG A 356 -2.55 -33.39 -11.81
C ARG A 356 -3.57 -33.82 -12.85
N TYR A 357 -4.64 -33.05 -13.03
CA TYR A 357 -5.63 -33.28 -14.07
C TYR A 357 -5.00 -33.24 -15.46
N LEU A 358 -4.30 -32.14 -15.80
CA LEU A 358 -3.63 -31.99 -17.09
C LEU A 358 -2.59 -33.08 -17.33
N HIS A 359 -1.79 -33.43 -16.33
CA HIS A 359 -0.82 -34.53 -16.44
C HIS A 359 -1.50 -35.89 -16.66
N ASN A 360 -2.62 -36.17 -15.99
CA ASN A 360 -3.33 -37.44 -16.14
C ASN A 360 -4.02 -37.56 -17.51
N VAL A 361 -4.62 -36.46 -17.99
CA VAL A 361 -5.36 -36.42 -19.26
C VAL A 361 -4.44 -36.30 -20.48
N CYS A 362 -3.24 -35.71 -20.33
CA CYS A 362 -2.35 -35.44 -21.46
C CYS A 362 -0.98 -36.14 -21.41
N GLY A 363 -0.63 -36.79 -20.30
CA GLY A 363 0.68 -37.42 -20.12
C GLY A 363 0.90 -38.68 -20.97
N ASP A 364 2.12 -39.24 -20.85
CA ASP A 364 2.63 -40.38 -21.62
C ASP A 364 1.76 -41.65 -21.57
N ALA A 365 0.93 -41.80 -20.53
CA ALA A 365 0.12 -42.99 -20.31
C ALA A 365 -1.22 -43.00 -21.07
N THR A 366 -1.51 -41.98 -21.88
CA THR A 366 -2.77 -41.91 -22.63
C THR A 366 -2.74 -42.90 -23.81
N PRO A 367 -3.71 -43.83 -23.93
CA PRO A 367 -3.68 -44.91 -24.93
C PRO A 367 -3.57 -44.45 -26.39
N ASN A 368 -3.90 -43.18 -26.67
CA ASN A 368 -3.92 -42.60 -28.02
C ASN A 368 -2.96 -41.42 -28.19
N GLY A 369 -2.19 -41.03 -27.16
CA GLY A 369 -1.27 -39.89 -27.20
C GLY A 369 -1.90 -38.50 -27.39
N ALA A 370 -3.23 -38.43 -27.55
CA ALA A 370 -3.98 -37.21 -27.78
C ALA A 370 -4.30 -36.53 -26.44
N CYS A 371 -3.81 -35.30 -26.27
CA CYS A 371 -4.19 -34.41 -25.18
C CYS A 371 -5.53 -33.77 -25.57
N ALA A 372 -6.63 -34.29 -25.01
CA ALA A 372 -7.98 -33.82 -25.29
C ALA A 372 -8.81 -33.79 -23.99
N PRO A 373 -9.71 -32.81 -23.83
CA PRO A 373 -10.48 -32.57 -22.59
C PRO A 373 -11.42 -33.72 -22.17
#